data_AF-A0A958B923-F1
#
_entry.id   AF-A0A958B923-F1
#
_cell.length_a   1.000
_cell.length_b   1.000
_cell.length_c   1.000
_cell.angle_alpha   90.00
_cell.angle_beta   90.00
_cell.angle_gamma   90.00
#
_symmetry.space_group_name_H-M   'P 1'
#
loop_
_entity.id
_entity.type
_entity.pdbx_description
1 polymer ?
#
loop_
_entity_poly.entity_id
_entity_poly.type
_entity_poly.pdbx_seq_one_letter_code
_entity_poly.pdbx_strand_id
1 'polypeptide(L)'
;MKPLTKQATTLTGPVQNPDTTTSSQEQVTTQLKKIFKLVQIWTVSGIASFLMIMIFYTLLFGRNQVTLNETIYENYRYVGKPNTYQLSSSEGYGMTTYGENGLIVNKPLNPDAKRLLFIGDSFVKAVQVSDQNKFTELVEQQWNSAHPDRPIQSLNMGLGGQHIDTYLSFSQNMDEYFQPDLVFITLNRNDFENLSDEHERAKFTAINQGIDKPLVKPDEMSYLEQAVNYLGVRSFFGQLQAQTYGFLKQQNASNQALASSEQADVLQKDDIAVQLKALKHIWGDRLV
;
A
#
# COMPACT_ATOMS: atom_id res chain seq x y z
N MET A 1 76.03 -46.78 -53.14
CA MET A 1 76.15 -47.16 -51.72
C MET A 1 76.60 -45.94 -50.93
N LYS A 2 75.71 -45.36 -50.10
CA LYS A 2 75.99 -44.21 -49.22
C LYS A 2 75.90 -44.71 -47.76
N PRO A 3 76.80 -44.31 -46.86
CA PRO A 3 76.83 -44.83 -45.49
C PRO A 3 75.75 -44.20 -44.62
N LEU A 4 75.10 -45.03 -43.80
CA LEU A 4 74.16 -44.67 -42.75
C LEU A 4 74.94 -44.18 -41.51
N THR A 5 74.88 -42.89 -41.24
CA THR A 5 75.41 -42.29 -40.00
C THR A 5 74.37 -42.42 -38.89
N LYS A 6 74.58 -43.36 -37.96
CA LYS A 6 73.82 -43.49 -36.71
C LYS A 6 74.07 -42.26 -35.83
N GLN A 7 73.05 -41.44 -35.61
CA GLN A 7 73.07 -40.42 -34.55
C GLN A 7 72.68 -41.08 -33.22
N ALA A 8 73.54 -40.91 -32.21
CA ALA A 8 73.33 -41.36 -30.86
C ALA A 8 72.33 -40.44 -30.14
N THR A 9 71.23 -41.01 -29.67
CA THR A 9 70.23 -40.31 -28.84
C THR A 9 70.78 -40.20 -27.42
N THR A 10 71.27 -39.03 -27.05
CA THR A 10 71.67 -38.71 -25.68
C THR A 10 70.42 -38.43 -24.85
N LEU A 11 70.03 -39.38 -23.98
CA LEU A 11 69.02 -39.18 -22.95
C LEU A 11 69.55 -38.20 -21.89
N THR A 12 69.26 -36.92 -22.04
CA THR A 12 69.39 -35.92 -20.97
C THR A 12 68.27 -36.12 -19.96
N GLY A 13 68.65 -36.46 -18.72
CA GLY A 13 67.73 -36.64 -17.60
C GLY A 13 66.93 -35.36 -17.27
N PRO A 14 65.84 -35.51 -16.50
CA PRO A 14 64.96 -34.38 -16.17
C PRO A 14 65.73 -33.35 -15.34
N VAL A 15 65.95 -32.17 -15.93
CA VAL A 15 66.41 -30.98 -15.22
C VAL A 15 65.30 -30.57 -14.25
N GLN A 16 65.47 -30.89 -12.97
CA GLN A 16 64.64 -30.33 -11.91
C GLN A 16 64.95 -28.83 -11.81
N ASN A 17 64.07 -27.99 -12.35
CA ASN A 17 64.08 -26.55 -12.15
C ASN A 17 63.49 -26.24 -10.76
N PRO A 18 64.27 -25.73 -9.79
CA PRO A 18 63.83 -25.65 -8.40
C PRO A 18 63.05 -24.39 -8.00
N ASP A 19 62.55 -23.54 -8.92
CA ASP A 19 62.07 -22.18 -8.55
C ASP A 19 60.72 -21.72 -9.11
N THR A 20 59.84 -22.60 -9.60
CA THR A 20 58.55 -22.16 -10.20
C THR A 20 57.34 -22.11 -9.27
N THR A 21 57.46 -22.52 -8.00
CA THR A 21 56.29 -22.68 -7.11
C THR A 21 55.78 -21.37 -6.48
N THR A 22 56.60 -20.32 -6.39
CA THR A 22 56.20 -19.04 -5.79
C THR A 22 55.32 -18.18 -6.72
N SER A 23 55.35 -18.41 -8.04
CA SER A 23 54.61 -17.59 -9.01
C SER A 23 53.10 -17.88 -9.05
N SER A 24 52.66 -19.08 -8.64
CA SER A 24 51.27 -19.50 -8.77
C SER A 24 50.34 -18.86 -7.73
N GLN A 25 50.77 -18.74 -6.47
CA GLN A 25 49.95 -18.13 -5.41
C GLN A 25 49.77 -16.62 -5.61
N GLU A 26 50.82 -15.92 -6.03
CA GLU A 26 50.75 -14.48 -6.31
C GLU A 26 49.82 -14.15 -7.50
N GLN A 27 49.83 -15.00 -8.54
CA GLN A 27 48.90 -14.89 -9.66
C GLN A 27 47.44 -15.10 -9.23
N VAL A 28 47.17 -16.11 -8.39
CA VAL A 28 45.81 -16.38 -7.88
C VAL A 28 45.30 -15.23 -7.02
N THR A 29 46.10 -14.71 -6.09
CA THR A 29 45.67 -13.55 -5.26
C THR A 29 45.42 -12.29 -6.09
N THR A 30 46.22 -12.06 -7.14
CA THR A 30 46.03 -10.94 -8.06
C THR A 30 44.74 -11.08 -8.88
N GLN A 31 44.43 -12.28 -9.37
CA GLN A 31 43.18 -12.56 -10.09
C GLN A 31 41.96 -12.42 -9.17
N LEU A 32 42.02 -12.94 -7.95
CA LEU A 32 40.94 -12.79 -6.96
C LEU A 32 40.66 -11.33 -6.62
N LYS A 33 41.70 -10.49 -6.46
CA LYS A 33 41.53 -9.04 -6.25
C LYS A 33 40.83 -8.36 -7.43
N LYS A 34 41.15 -8.75 -8.66
CA LYS A 34 40.47 -8.23 -9.88
C LYS A 34 39.01 -8.63 -9.93
N ILE A 35 38.70 -9.90 -9.65
CA ILE A 35 37.33 -10.41 -9.60
C ILE A 35 36.54 -9.67 -8.50
N PHE A 36 37.12 -9.52 -7.31
CA PHE A 36 36.48 -8.81 -6.22
C PHE A 36 36.18 -7.35 -6.57
N LYS A 37 37.14 -6.63 -7.17
CA LYS A 37 36.93 -5.25 -7.63
C LYS A 37 35.84 -5.16 -8.70
N LEU A 38 35.78 -6.13 -9.61
CA LEU A 38 34.74 -6.19 -10.64
C LEU A 38 33.36 -6.40 -9.99
N VAL A 39 33.23 -7.37 -9.08
CA VAL A 39 32.00 -7.61 -8.33
C VAL A 39 31.57 -6.36 -7.58
N GLN A 40 32.49 -5.68 -6.90
CA GLN A 40 32.19 -4.43 -6.19
C GLN A 40 31.65 -3.35 -7.13
N ILE A 41 32.27 -3.16 -8.31
CA ILE A 41 31.80 -2.19 -9.31
C ILE A 41 30.38 -2.54 -9.77
N TRP A 42 30.12 -3.80 -10.13
CA TRP A 42 28.78 -4.24 -10.54
C TRP A 42 27.73 -4.03 -9.45
N THR A 43 28.05 -4.36 -8.20
CA THR A 43 27.14 -4.16 -7.07
C THR A 43 26.82 -2.68 -6.88
N VAL A 44 27.83 -1.81 -6.87
CA VAL A 44 27.62 -0.36 -6.70
C VAL A 44 26.84 0.23 -7.87
N SER A 45 27.18 -0.14 -9.12
CA SER A 45 26.44 0.30 -10.31
C SER A 45 25.00 -0.20 -10.30
N GLY A 46 24.75 -1.45 -9.92
CA GLY A 46 23.41 -2.02 -9.81
C GLY A 46 22.55 -1.29 -8.79
N ILE A 47 23.08 -1.01 -7.60
CA ILE A 47 22.39 -0.21 -6.57
C ILE A 47 22.10 1.20 -7.09
N ALA A 48 23.06 1.86 -7.71
CA ALA A 48 22.88 3.21 -8.25
C ALA A 48 21.81 3.26 -9.36
N SER A 49 21.81 2.30 -10.29
CA SER A 49 20.78 2.19 -11.32
C SER A 49 19.40 1.93 -10.74
N PHE A 50 19.30 1.04 -9.74
CA PHE A 50 18.04 0.77 -9.05
C PHE A 50 17.48 2.03 -8.36
N LEU A 51 18.32 2.76 -7.62
CA LEU A 51 17.93 4.03 -6.99
C LEU A 51 17.50 5.07 -8.02
N MET A 52 18.19 5.18 -9.15
CA MET A 52 17.81 6.10 -10.22
C MET A 52 16.45 5.74 -10.83
N ILE A 53 16.18 4.45 -11.06
CA ILE A 53 14.87 3.97 -11.52
C ILE A 53 13.79 4.30 -10.48
N MET A 54 14.06 4.08 -9.19
CA MET A 54 13.12 4.43 -8.12
C MET A 54 12.80 5.93 -8.11
N ILE A 55 13.82 6.79 -8.21
CA ILE A 55 13.64 8.24 -8.26
C ILE A 55 12.82 8.63 -9.49
N PHE A 56 13.18 8.12 -10.67
CA PHE A 56 12.49 8.43 -11.92
C PHE A 56 11.04 7.94 -11.89
N TYR A 57 10.81 6.73 -11.40
CA TYR A 57 9.48 6.17 -11.24
C TYR A 57 8.63 7.02 -10.30
N THR A 58 9.19 7.41 -9.15
CA THR A 58 8.50 8.28 -8.18
C THR A 58 8.18 9.64 -8.78
N LEU A 59 9.09 10.23 -9.56
CA LEU A 59 8.87 11.53 -10.20
C LEU A 59 7.85 11.48 -11.35
N LEU A 60 7.85 10.41 -12.15
CA LEU A 60 6.98 10.31 -13.33
C LEU A 60 5.62 9.68 -13.04
N PHE A 61 5.60 8.57 -12.31
CA PHE A 61 4.42 7.74 -12.07
C PHE A 61 3.83 7.94 -10.68
N GLY A 62 4.56 8.61 -9.77
CA GLY A 62 4.03 9.09 -8.50
C GLY A 62 2.95 10.17 -8.64
N ARG A 63 2.41 10.42 -9.85
CA ARG A 63 1.24 11.27 -10.08
C ARG A 63 0.03 10.86 -9.24
N ASN A 64 -0.12 9.57 -8.93
CA ASN A 64 -1.00 9.13 -7.85
C ASN A 64 -0.28 9.38 -6.51
N GLN A 65 -0.22 10.64 -6.10
CA GLN A 65 0.43 11.02 -4.85
C GLN A 65 -0.46 10.50 -3.72
N VAL A 66 0.00 9.45 -3.06
CA VAL A 66 -0.55 9.00 -1.79
C VAL A 66 0.33 9.53 -0.67
N THR A 67 -0.27 9.84 0.47
CA THR A 67 0.44 10.22 1.69
C THR A 67 -0.05 9.35 2.83
N LEU A 68 0.82 9.14 3.82
CA LEU A 68 0.34 8.68 5.12
C LEU A 68 -0.46 9.81 5.76
N ASN A 69 -1.57 9.45 6.38
CA ASN A 69 -2.38 10.39 7.12
C ASN A 69 -2.15 10.17 8.62
N GLU A 70 -1.55 11.18 9.24
CA GLU A 70 -1.19 11.21 10.65
C GLU A 70 -2.38 11.48 11.57
N THR A 71 -3.34 12.27 11.11
CA THR A 71 -4.43 12.80 11.94
C THR A 71 -5.56 11.79 12.13
N ILE A 72 -6.05 11.20 11.05
CA ILE A 72 -7.19 10.26 11.10
C ILE A 72 -6.68 8.83 11.24
N TYR A 73 -5.65 8.50 10.47
CA TYR A 73 -5.20 7.12 10.32
C TYR A 73 -3.91 6.81 11.07
N GLU A 74 -3.38 7.74 11.86
CA GLU A 74 -2.19 7.56 12.71
C GLU A 74 -0.98 6.95 11.97
N ASN A 75 -0.80 7.27 10.68
CA ASN A 75 0.23 6.69 9.79
C ASN A 75 0.03 5.24 9.35
N TYR A 76 -1.14 4.66 9.58
CA TYR A 76 -1.44 3.29 9.16
C TYR A 76 -1.98 3.20 7.75
N ARG A 77 -2.52 4.30 7.20
CA ARG A 77 -3.16 4.28 5.89
C ARG A 77 -2.58 5.30 4.93
N TYR A 78 -2.42 4.82 3.70
CA TYR A 78 -2.22 5.66 2.53
C TYR A 78 -3.55 6.23 2.08
N VAL A 79 -3.63 7.55 2.06
CA VAL A 79 -4.73 8.29 1.48
C VAL A 79 -4.23 9.08 0.27
N GLY A 80 -5.14 9.55 -0.58
CA GLY A 80 -4.74 10.49 -1.63
C GLY A 80 -4.17 11.76 -1.00
N LYS A 81 -3.07 12.25 -1.54
CA LYS A 81 -2.41 13.45 -1.03
C LYS A 81 -3.31 14.67 -1.29
N PRO A 82 -3.46 15.59 -0.33
CA PRO A 82 -4.27 16.79 -0.53
C PRO A 82 -3.85 17.58 -1.77
N ASN A 83 -4.83 18.18 -2.46
CA ASN A 83 -4.64 18.96 -3.69
C ASN A 83 -4.07 18.15 -4.87
N THR A 84 -4.31 16.85 -4.89
CA THR A 84 -3.96 15.98 -6.02
C THR A 84 -5.19 15.31 -6.59
N TYR A 85 -5.03 14.63 -7.72
CA TYR A 85 -6.09 13.90 -8.38
C TYR A 85 -5.62 12.52 -8.85
N GLN A 86 -6.56 11.59 -8.94
CA GLN A 86 -6.39 10.29 -9.56
C GLN A 86 -7.33 10.20 -10.77
N LEU A 87 -6.77 9.78 -11.90
CA LEU A 87 -7.54 9.37 -13.07
C LEU A 87 -7.76 7.86 -12.99
N SER A 88 -9.02 7.44 -13.03
CA SER A 88 -9.41 6.04 -13.19
C SER A 88 -9.92 5.85 -14.61
N SER A 89 -9.27 4.95 -15.37
CA SER A 89 -9.64 4.59 -16.75
C SER A 89 -10.06 3.13 -16.91
N SER A 90 -9.79 2.28 -15.92
CA SER A 90 -9.99 0.82 -16.03
C SER A 90 -11.44 0.38 -15.78
N GLU A 91 -12.19 1.13 -14.99
CA GLU A 91 -13.57 0.79 -14.57
C GLU A 91 -14.56 1.93 -14.86
N GLY A 92 -14.19 2.83 -15.77
CA GLY A 92 -14.89 4.08 -16.06
C GLY A 92 -13.89 5.17 -16.45
N TYR A 93 -14.37 6.37 -16.73
CA TYR A 93 -13.52 7.54 -16.92
C TYR A 93 -13.85 8.57 -15.84
N GLY A 94 -13.17 8.43 -14.69
CA GLY A 94 -13.40 9.25 -13.51
C GLY A 94 -12.15 10.03 -13.12
N MET A 95 -12.32 11.30 -12.77
CA MET A 95 -11.31 12.09 -12.08
C MET A 95 -11.73 12.29 -10.63
N THR A 96 -10.92 11.77 -9.71
CA THR A 96 -11.14 11.95 -8.27
C THR A 96 -10.10 12.89 -7.70
N THR A 97 -10.50 14.00 -7.10
CA THR A 97 -9.59 14.87 -6.34
C THR A 97 -9.54 14.46 -4.87
N TYR A 98 -8.45 14.82 -4.19
CA TYR A 98 -8.25 14.50 -2.77
C TYR A 98 -8.05 15.77 -1.96
N GLY A 99 -8.86 15.92 -0.91
CA GLY A 99 -8.77 16.98 0.07
C GLY A 99 -7.86 16.65 1.25
N GLU A 100 -7.93 17.48 2.28
CA GLU A 100 -7.22 17.24 3.53
C GLU A 100 -7.68 15.91 4.16
N ASN A 101 -6.74 15.27 4.83
CA ASN A 101 -6.98 14.03 5.56
C ASN A 101 -7.60 12.88 4.77
N GLY A 102 -7.37 12.84 3.46
CA GLY A 102 -7.84 11.76 2.61
C GLY A 102 -9.29 11.88 2.17
N LEU A 103 -9.92 13.04 2.38
CA LEU A 103 -11.24 13.36 1.86
C LEU A 103 -11.28 13.12 0.35
N ILE A 104 -12.25 12.33 -0.10
CA ILE A 104 -12.57 12.16 -1.51
C ILE A 104 -13.37 13.39 -1.94
N VAL A 105 -12.92 14.05 -3.01
CA VAL A 105 -13.28 15.41 -3.43
C VAL A 105 -12.57 16.48 -2.59
N ASN A 106 -11.71 17.26 -3.24
CA ASN A 106 -10.98 18.34 -2.60
C ASN A 106 -11.91 19.54 -2.31
N LYS A 107 -12.35 19.67 -1.07
CA LYS A 107 -13.14 20.81 -0.59
C LYS A 107 -12.77 21.19 0.85
N PRO A 108 -12.78 22.49 1.19
CA PRO A 108 -12.56 22.94 2.56
C PRO A 108 -13.74 22.56 3.46
N LEU A 109 -13.48 22.29 4.74
CA LEU A 109 -14.55 22.07 5.71
C LEU A 109 -15.33 23.38 5.95
N ASN A 110 -16.65 23.29 5.89
CA ASN A 110 -17.54 24.40 6.20
C ASN A 110 -18.00 24.26 7.67
N PRO A 111 -17.64 25.19 8.57
CA PRO A 111 -18.08 25.15 9.97
C PRO A 111 -19.57 25.47 10.16
N ASP A 112 -20.21 26.12 9.19
CA ASP A 112 -21.59 26.57 9.30
C ASP A 112 -22.61 25.60 8.68
N ALA A 113 -22.15 24.61 7.91
CA ALA A 113 -23.00 23.61 7.27
C ALA A 113 -23.11 22.34 8.12
N LYS A 114 -24.27 21.68 8.03
CA LYS A 114 -24.45 20.36 8.64
C LYS A 114 -23.65 19.30 7.88
N ARG A 115 -22.83 18.52 8.58
CA ARG A 115 -21.89 17.58 7.96
C ARG A 115 -22.43 16.16 7.91
N LEU A 116 -22.49 15.59 6.72
CA LEU A 116 -22.84 14.20 6.47
C LEU A 116 -21.56 13.43 6.11
N LEU A 117 -21.08 12.57 7.00
CA LEU A 117 -19.91 11.74 6.75
C LEU A 117 -20.33 10.41 6.12
N PHE A 118 -19.79 10.10 4.94
CA PHE A 118 -20.02 8.85 4.23
C PHE A 118 -18.77 7.97 4.32
N ILE A 119 -18.94 6.78 4.89
CA ILE A 119 -17.89 5.78 5.05
C ILE A 119 -18.33 4.51 4.34
N GLY A 120 -17.38 3.82 3.73
CA GLY A 120 -17.61 2.52 3.12
C GLY A 120 -16.45 2.18 2.22
N ASP A 121 -16.69 1.22 1.34
CA ASP A 121 -15.65 0.62 0.54
C ASP A 121 -15.42 1.37 -0.80
N SER A 122 -15.09 0.62 -1.86
CA SER A 122 -15.00 1.10 -3.23
C SER A 122 -16.29 1.78 -3.75
N PHE A 123 -17.48 1.40 -3.28
CA PHE A 123 -18.74 2.01 -3.71
C PHE A 123 -18.87 3.45 -3.20
N VAL A 124 -18.44 3.71 -1.95
CA VAL A 124 -18.43 5.07 -1.40
C VAL A 124 -17.31 5.89 -2.03
N LYS A 125 -16.11 5.31 -2.16
CA LYS A 125 -14.96 6.00 -2.77
C LYS A 125 -15.22 6.39 -4.23
N ALA A 126 -15.85 5.50 -5.00
CA ALA A 126 -16.29 5.70 -6.37
C ALA A 126 -15.22 6.32 -7.31
N VAL A 127 -13.97 5.84 -7.29
CA VAL A 127 -12.86 6.43 -8.06
C VAL A 127 -13.10 6.48 -9.57
N GLN A 128 -13.97 5.62 -10.07
CA GLN A 128 -14.43 5.51 -11.45
C GLN A 128 -15.46 6.58 -11.85
N VAL A 129 -15.96 7.36 -10.89
CA VAL A 129 -16.92 8.45 -11.08
C VAL A 129 -16.24 9.78 -10.80
N SER A 130 -16.33 10.72 -11.74
CA SER A 130 -15.81 12.07 -11.56
C SER A 130 -16.46 12.77 -10.38
N ASP A 131 -15.71 13.59 -9.65
CA ASP A 131 -16.13 14.23 -8.38
C ASP A 131 -17.58 14.74 -8.37
N GLN A 132 -17.94 15.63 -9.30
CA GLN A 132 -19.28 16.22 -9.40
C GLN A 132 -20.44 15.22 -9.60
N ASN A 133 -20.13 13.99 -10.00
CA ASN A 133 -21.11 12.94 -10.26
C ASN A 133 -21.10 11.85 -9.18
N LYS A 134 -20.22 11.94 -8.17
CA LYS A 134 -20.24 11.01 -7.03
C LYS A 134 -21.54 11.21 -6.28
N PHE A 135 -22.17 10.14 -5.82
CA PHE A 135 -23.48 10.25 -5.17
C PHE A 135 -23.43 11.14 -3.92
N THR A 136 -22.31 11.17 -3.18
CA THR A 136 -22.12 12.06 -2.03
C THR A 136 -22.26 13.52 -2.42
N GLU A 137 -21.62 13.92 -3.52
CA GLU A 137 -21.72 15.28 -4.07
C GLU A 137 -23.11 15.57 -4.64
N LEU A 138 -23.75 14.57 -5.27
CA LEU A 138 -25.12 14.72 -5.76
C LEU A 138 -26.13 14.93 -4.61
N VAL A 139 -25.95 14.25 -3.47
CA VAL A 139 -26.76 14.45 -2.25
C VAL A 139 -26.61 15.88 -1.76
N GLU A 140 -25.37 16.37 -1.62
CA GLU A 140 -25.08 17.75 -1.21
C GLU A 140 -25.69 18.76 -2.18
N GLN A 141 -25.45 18.62 -3.49
CA GLN A 141 -25.94 19.53 -4.51
C GLN A 141 -27.48 19.58 -4.53
N GLN A 142 -28.14 18.43 -4.53
CA GLN A 142 -29.60 18.36 -4.58
C GLN A 142 -30.23 18.93 -3.31
N TRP A 143 -29.69 18.60 -2.12
CA TRP A 143 -30.18 19.15 -0.87
C TRP A 143 -30.02 20.67 -0.81
N ASN A 144 -28.82 21.17 -1.12
CA ASN A 144 -28.50 22.60 -1.04
C ASN A 144 -29.30 23.42 -2.06
N SER A 145 -29.62 22.83 -3.22
CA SER A 145 -30.50 23.46 -4.20
C SER A 145 -31.95 23.56 -3.70
N ALA A 146 -32.45 22.54 -2.99
CA ALA A 146 -33.80 22.50 -2.46
C ALA A 146 -33.96 23.27 -1.12
N HIS A 147 -32.89 23.39 -0.34
CA HIS A 147 -32.88 23.96 1.01
C HIS A 147 -31.71 24.96 1.18
N PRO A 148 -31.72 26.08 0.44
CA PRO A 148 -30.60 27.04 0.47
C PRO A 148 -30.41 27.70 1.85
N ASP A 149 -31.43 27.69 2.71
CA ASP A 149 -31.42 28.19 4.09
C ASP A 149 -30.75 27.22 5.09
N ARG A 150 -30.58 25.96 4.71
CA ARG A 150 -30.07 24.89 5.57
C ARG A 150 -29.08 24.00 4.80
N PRO A 151 -27.93 24.56 4.39
CA PRO A 151 -26.97 23.83 3.60
C PRO A 151 -26.36 22.68 4.40
N ILE A 152 -26.10 21.58 3.71
CA ILE A 152 -25.29 20.47 4.18
C ILE A 152 -23.94 20.47 3.47
N GLN A 153 -22.99 19.78 4.07
CA GLN A 153 -21.73 19.40 3.46
C GLN A 153 -21.59 17.88 3.56
N SER A 154 -21.47 17.21 2.42
CA SER A 154 -21.11 15.80 2.36
C SER A 154 -19.60 15.65 2.52
N LEU A 155 -19.17 14.63 3.26
CA LEU A 155 -17.75 14.29 3.45
C LEU A 155 -17.59 12.83 3.06
N ASN A 156 -16.85 12.56 1.98
CA ASN A 156 -16.66 11.21 1.48
C ASN A 156 -15.31 10.65 1.96
N MET A 157 -15.37 9.66 2.84
CA MET A 157 -14.21 8.95 3.40
C MET A 157 -14.17 7.49 2.95
N GLY A 158 -14.64 7.20 1.74
CA GLY A 158 -14.64 5.87 1.17
C GLY A 158 -13.22 5.29 1.00
N LEU A 159 -13.04 4.03 1.40
CA LEU A 159 -11.76 3.32 1.33
C LEU A 159 -11.92 2.03 0.52
N GLY A 160 -11.31 1.98 -0.67
CA GLY A 160 -11.39 0.81 -1.55
C GLY A 160 -10.91 -0.48 -0.89
N GLY A 161 -11.73 -1.53 -0.97
CA GLY A 161 -11.38 -2.88 -0.55
C GLY A 161 -11.11 -3.03 0.95
N GLN A 162 -11.69 -2.16 1.78
CA GLN A 162 -11.61 -2.28 3.23
C GLN A 162 -12.80 -3.05 3.79
N HIS A 163 -12.68 -3.42 5.06
CA HIS A 163 -13.69 -4.12 5.83
C HIS A 163 -14.14 -3.24 7.00
N ILE A 164 -15.18 -3.68 7.70
CA ILE A 164 -15.78 -2.94 8.81
C ILE A 164 -14.83 -2.68 9.99
N ASP A 165 -13.87 -3.57 10.23
CA ASP A 165 -12.82 -3.41 11.23
C ASP A 165 -11.97 -2.14 11.02
N THR A 166 -11.75 -1.80 9.75
CA THR A 166 -10.98 -0.64 9.33
C THR A 166 -11.75 0.64 9.59
N TYR A 167 -13.07 0.64 9.41
CA TYR A 167 -13.89 1.80 9.75
C TYR A 167 -13.88 2.03 11.26
N LEU A 168 -13.94 0.94 12.05
CA LEU A 168 -13.89 0.98 13.51
C LEU A 168 -12.56 1.46 14.08
N SER A 169 -11.42 1.11 13.45
CA SER A 169 -10.11 1.49 13.97
C SER A 169 -9.82 2.99 13.89
N PHE A 170 -10.56 3.74 13.06
CA PHE A 170 -10.32 5.17 12.84
C PHE A 170 -11.55 6.05 13.08
N SER A 171 -12.68 5.45 13.45
CA SER A 171 -13.96 6.15 13.59
C SER A 171 -13.93 7.24 14.66
N GLN A 172 -13.19 7.04 15.76
CA GLN A 172 -13.03 8.07 16.80
C GLN A 172 -12.26 9.28 16.26
N ASN A 173 -11.15 9.06 15.55
CA ASN A 173 -10.36 10.14 14.95
C ASN A 173 -11.14 10.87 13.85
N MET A 174 -11.95 10.15 13.05
CA MET A 174 -12.86 10.76 12.08
C MET A 174 -13.93 11.61 12.77
N ASP A 175 -14.47 11.12 13.89
CA ASP A 175 -15.47 11.84 14.66
C ASP A 175 -14.92 13.15 15.24
N GLU A 176 -13.73 13.06 15.84
CA GLU A 176 -13.04 14.22 16.42
C GLU A 176 -12.69 15.25 15.34
N TYR A 177 -12.12 14.81 14.21
CA TYR A 177 -11.62 15.71 13.17
C TYR A 177 -12.76 16.33 12.34
N PHE A 178 -13.69 15.51 11.84
CA PHE A 178 -14.75 16.00 10.94
C PHE A 178 -15.97 16.53 11.68
N GLN A 179 -16.18 16.13 12.94
CA GLN A 179 -17.36 16.49 13.74
C GLN A 179 -18.68 16.33 12.94
N PRO A 180 -18.98 15.12 12.43
CA PRO A 180 -20.16 14.92 11.60
C PRO A 180 -21.45 15.03 12.41
N ASP A 181 -22.49 15.61 11.81
CA ASP A 181 -23.84 15.60 12.38
C ASP A 181 -24.54 14.26 12.11
N LEU A 182 -24.27 13.64 10.97
CA LEU A 182 -24.75 12.31 10.60
C LEU A 182 -23.63 11.50 9.93
N VAL A 183 -23.64 10.19 10.17
CA VAL A 183 -22.65 9.25 9.63
C VAL A 183 -23.38 8.13 8.91
N PHE A 184 -23.15 8.00 7.60
CA PHE A 184 -23.68 6.95 6.76
C PHE A 184 -22.61 5.92 6.50
N ILE A 185 -22.88 4.65 6.81
CA ILE A 185 -21.92 3.57 6.55
C ILE A 185 -22.51 2.61 5.54
N THR A 186 -21.88 2.57 4.36
CA THR A 186 -22.24 1.58 3.34
C THR A 186 -21.46 0.31 3.60
N LEU A 187 -22.18 -0.72 4.03
CA LEU A 187 -21.65 -2.06 4.24
C LEU A 187 -22.15 -2.98 3.12
N ASN A 188 -21.24 -3.78 2.59
CA ASN A 188 -21.52 -4.87 1.67
C ASN A 188 -21.19 -6.21 2.32
N ARG A 189 -21.46 -7.31 1.63
CA ARG A 189 -21.19 -8.65 2.13
C ARG A 189 -19.70 -8.88 2.44
N ASN A 190 -18.82 -8.37 1.58
CA ASN A 190 -17.37 -8.56 1.67
C ASN A 190 -16.78 -7.86 2.90
N ASP A 191 -17.42 -6.81 3.41
CA ASP A 191 -17.00 -6.15 4.66
C ASP A 191 -17.01 -7.11 5.86
N PHE A 192 -17.72 -8.25 5.78
CA PHE A 192 -17.81 -9.26 6.83
C PHE A 192 -17.00 -10.54 6.56
N GLU A 193 -16.47 -10.74 5.35
CA GLU A 193 -15.91 -12.04 4.93
C GLU A 193 -14.59 -12.42 5.63
N ASN A 194 -13.79 -11.45 6.09
CA ASN A 194 -12.52 -11.74 6.78
C ASN A 194 -12.68 -12.09 8.27
N LEU A 195 -13.91 -12.11 8.79
CA LEU A 195 -14.17 -12.33 10.22
C LEU A 195 -14.14 -13.81 10.62
N SER A 196 -14.16 -14.72 9.65
CA SER A 196 -14.04 -16.15 9.94
C SER A 196 -12.62 -16.56 10.33
N ASP A 197 -11.61 -15.70 10.13
CA ASP A 197 -10.25 -15.96 10.58
C ASP A 197 -10.10 -15.63 12.07
N GLU A 198 -9.83 -16.66 12.88
CA GLU A 198 -9.61 -16.56 14.32
C GLU A 198 -8.48 -15.56 14.67
N HIS A 199 -7.50 -15.39 13.77
CA HIS A 199 -6.42 -14.42 13.95
C HIS A 199 -6.90 -12.97 13.85
N GLU A 200 -7.82 -12.68 12.93
CA GLU A 200 -8.41 -11.35 12.78
C GLU A 200 -9.41 -11.05 13.91
N ARG A 201 -10.17 -12.05 14.37
CA ARG A 201 -11.01 -11.93 15.58
C ARG A 201 -10.20 -11.60 16.83
N ALA A 202 -9.02 -12.18 17.01
CA ALA A 202 -8.15 -11.87 18.14
C ALA A 202 -7.66 -10.41 18.11
N LYS A 203 -7.31 -9.89 16.93
CA LYS A 203 -6.94 -8.47 16.76
C LYS A 203 -8.13 -7.54 17.04
N PHE A 204 -9.30 -7.87 16.51
CA PHE A 204 -10.53 -7.10 16.74
C PHE A 204 -10.95 -7.08 18.22
N THR A 205 -10.79 -8.20 18.91
CA THR A 205 -11.04 -8.32 20.35
C THR A 205 -10.06 -7.46 21.15
N ALA A 206 -8.78 -7.46 20.78
CA ALA A 206 -7.77 -6.61 21.41
C ALA A 206 -8.05 -5.11 21.19
N ILE A 207 -8.56 -4.73 20.00
CA ILE A 207 -9.00 -3.36 19.69
C ILE A 207 -10.17 -2.94 20.59
N ASN A 208 -11.18 -3.80 20.75
CA ASN A 208 -12.38 -3.49 21.55
C ASN A 208 -12.18 -3.58 23.07
N GLN A 209 -11.12 -4.24 23.55
CA GLN A 209 -10.82 -4.39 24.98
C GLN A 209 -9.93 -3.26 25.53
N GLY A 210 -9.64 -2.23 24.73
CA GLY A 210 -8.79 -1.11 25.09
C GLY A 210 -7.42 -1.22 24.42
N ILE A 211 -7.22 -0.39 23.38
CA ILE A 211 -5.92 -0.20 22.73
C ILE A 211 -5.00 0.54 23.72
N ASP A 212 -4.28 -0.21 24.54
CA ASP A 212 -3.07 0.27 25.25
C ASP A 212 -1.78 -0.15 24.54
N LYS A 213 -1.89 -0.87 23.41
CA LYS A 213 -0.76 -1.03 22.49
C LYS A 213 -0.97 -0.06 21.35
N PRO A 214 -0.44 1.19 21.44
CA PRO A 214 -0.34 2.03 20.27
C PRO A 214 0.32 1.18 19.19
N LEU A 215 -0.28 1.15 18.01
CA LEU A 215 0.46 0.74 16.85
C LEU A 215 1.74 1.61 16.84
N VAL A 216 2.90 1.02 16.55
CA VAL A 216 4.21 1.70 16.74
C VAL A 216 4.19 3.02 15.98
N LYS A 217 4.28 4.12 16.71
CA LYS A 217 4.23 5.45 16.12
C LYS A 217 5.54 5.73 15.38
N PRO A 218 5.57 6.56 14.31
CA PRO A 218 6.79 6.80 13.55
C PRO A 218 7.97 7.33 14.36
N ASP A 219 7.72 8.04 15.47
CA ASP A 219 8.72 8.52 16.42
C ASP A 219 9.37 7.41 17.26
N GLU A 220 8.73 6.25 17.35
CA GLU A 220 9.30 5.04 17.95
C GLU A 220 10.09 4.18 16.94
N MET A 221 10.07 4.55 15.65
CA MET A 221 10.83 3.83 14.61
C MET A 221 12.29 4.27 14.58
N SER A 222 13.19 3.35 14.24
CA SER A 222 14.62 3.66 14.04
C SER A 222 14.82 4.65 12.88
N TYR A 223 15.95 5.37 12.88
CA TYR A 223 16.28 6.32 11.81
C TYR A 223 16.27 5.69 10.40
N LEU A 224 16.67 4.41 10.29
CA LEU A 224 16.61 3.67 9.04
C LEU A 224 15.17 3.42 8.58
N GLU A 225 14.29 3.02 9.50
CA GLU A 225 12.86 2.82 9.21
C GLU A 225 12.18 4.13 8.84
N GLN A 226 12.49 5.23 9.54
CA GLN A 226 12.04 6.56 9.18
C GLN A 226 12.54 6.95 7.79
N ALA A 227 13.83 6.78 7.47
CA ALA A 227 14.37 7.08 6.16
C ALA A 227 13.69 6.25 5.04
N VAL A 228 13.42 4.97 5.27
CA VAL A 228 12.69 4.10 4.33
C VAL A 228 11.23 4.57 4.15
N ASN A 229 10.58 5.03 5.23
CA ASN A 229 9.24 5.60 5.15
C ASN A 229 9.22 6.96 4.41
N TYR A 230 10.18 7.85 4.68
CA TYR A 230 10.24 9.22 4.14
C TYR A 230 10.76 9.29 2.70
N LEU A 231 11.68 8.41 2.29
CA LEU A 231 12.27 8.43 0.93
C LEU A 231 11.32 7.92 -0.16
N GLY A 232 10.02 7.81 0.13
CA GLY A 232 9.03 7.26 -0.80
C GLY A 232 9.28 5.79 -1.15
N VAL A 233 10.24 5.11 -0.50
CA VAL A 233 10.60 3.71 -0.77
C VAL A 233 9.41 2.82 -0.43
N ARG A 234 8.78 3.04 0.73
CA ARG A 234 7.55 2.31 1.09
C ARG A 234 6.40 2.60 0.12
N SER A 235 6.23 3.85 -0.32
CA SER A 235 5.22 4.21 -1.33
C SER A 235 5.52 3.56 -2.69
N PHE A 236 6.78 3.49 -3.11
CA PHE A 236 7.23 2.81 -4.33
C PHE A 236 6.89 1.32 -4.27
N PHE A 237 7.31 0.63 -3.20
CA PHE A 237 7.02 -0.80 -3.06
C PHE A 237 5.53 -1.06 -2.86
N GLY A 238 4.82 -0.20 -2.13
CA GLY A 238 3.36 -0.29 -1.98
C GLY A 238 2.63 -0.11 -3.31
N GLN A 239 3.05 0.83 -4.16
CA GLN A 239 2.51 1.00 -5.51
C GLN A 239 2.87 -0.15 -6.43
N LEU A 240 4.13 -0.62 -6.40
CA LEU A 240 4.59 -1.77 -7.17
C LEU A 240 3.81 -3.03 -6.78
N GLN A 241 3.60 -3.21 -5.48
CA GLN A 241 2.77 -4.27 -4.92
C GLN A 241 1.33 -4.11 -5.38
N ALA A 242 0.71 -2.94 -5.27
CA ALA A 242 -0.66 -2.72 -5.73
C ALA A 242 -0.85 -3.02 -7.23
N GLN A 243 0.13 -2.64 -8.07
CA GLN A 243 0.11 -2.95 -9.51
C GLN A 243 0.31 -4.45 -9.79
N THR A 244 1.26 -5.10 -9.12
CA THR A 244 1.52 -6.54 -9.29
C THR A 244 0.39 -7.39 -8.72
N TYR A 245 -0.21 -7.01 -7.59
CA TYR A 245 -1.42 -7.64 -7.06
C TYR A 245 -2.62 -7.41 -7.97
N GLY A 246 -2.77 -6.24 -8.60
CA GLY A 246 -3.79 -6.03 -9.64
C GLY A 246 -3.63 -7.03 -10.80
N PHE A 247 -2.40 -7.24 -11.26
CA PHE A 247 -2.08 -8.21 -12.32
C PHE A 247 -2.35 -9.66 -11.90
N LEU A 248 -1.91 -10.06 -10.70
CA LEU A 248 -2.11 -11.41 -10.18
C LEU A 248 -3.59 -11.69 -9.82
N LYS A 249 -4.30 -10.70 -9.28
CA LYS A 249 -5.72 -10.83 -8.93
C LYS A 249 -6.59 -10.91 -10.19
N GLN A 250 -6.23 -10.25 -11.29
CA GLN A 250 -6.91 -10.45 -12.57
C GLN A 250 -6.77 -11.90 -13.07
N GLN A 251 -5.65 -12.56 -12.76
CA GLN A 251 -5.42 -13.97 -13.07
C GLN A 251 -6.20 -14.91 -12.12
N ASN A 252 -6.28 -14.59 -10.82
CA ASN A 252 -6.91 -15.42 -9.79
C ASN A 252 -8.40 -15.16 -9.54
N ALA A 253 -8.94 -13.99 -9.90
CA ALA A 253 -10.36 -13.65 -9.72
C ALA A 253 -11.27 -14.58 -10.53
N SER A 254 -10.77 -15.12 -11.64
CA SER A 254 -11.45 -16.17 -12.42
C SER A 254 -11.60 -17.49 -11.64
N ASN A 255 -10.70 -17.77 -10.70
CA ASN A 255 -10.70 -18.99 -9.88
C ASN A 255 -11.36 -18.80 -8.50
N GLN A 256 -11.27 -17.60 -7.92
CA GLN A 256 -11.88 -17.28 -6.61
C GLN A 256 -13.40 -17.08 -6.67
N ALA A 257 -13.95 -16.56 -7.77
CA ALA A 257 -15.39 -16.40 -7.94
C ALA A 257 -16.17 -17.73 -7.92
N LEU A 258 -15.48 -18.85 -8.21
CA LEU A 258 -16.03 -20.21 -8.14
C LEU A 258 -15.93 -20.84 -6.73
N ALA A 259 -15.04 -20.35 -5.87
CA ALA A 259 -14.83 -20.88 -4.52
C ALA A 259 -15.64 -20.13 -3.45
N SER A 260 -15.91 -18.84 -3.64
CA SER A 260 -16.67 -18.01 -2.68
C SER A 260 -18.18 -18.27 -2.67
N SER A 261 -18.71 -19.00 -3.66
CA SER A 261 -20.13 -19.40 -3.69
C SER A 261 -20.46 -20.54 -2.72
N GLU A 262 -19.50 -21.34 -2.26
CA GLU A 262 -19.73 -22.48 -1.35
C GLU A 262 -19.48 -22.14 0.15
N GLN A 263 -18.70 -21.12 0.47
CA GLN A 263 -18.43 -20.70 1.86
C GLN A 263 -19.42 -19.66 2.43
N ALA A 264 -20.49 -19.39 1.69
CA ALA A 264 -21.46 -18.33 2.00
C ALA A 264 -22.27 -18.51 3.31
N ASP A 265 -22.26 -19.71 3.90
CA ASP A 265 -23.24 -20.10 4.92
C ASP A 265 -22.74 -20.02 6.38
N VAL A 266 -21.51 -19.58 6.63
CA VAL A 266 -20.94 -19.55 8.01
C VAL A 266 -20.34 -18.19 8.39
N LEU A 267 -21.04 -17.10 8.07
CA LEU A 267 -20.87 -15.88 8.87
C LEU A 267 -21.65 -16.07 10.17
N GLN A 268 -20.95 -16.17 11.30
CA GLN A 268 -21.62 -16.24 12.59
C GLN A 268 -22.32 -14.90 12.85
N LYS A 269 -23.65 -14.93 12.98
CA LYS A 269 -24.48 -13.73 13.22
C LYS A 269 -24.01 -12.89 14.41
N ASP A 270 -23.37 -13.53 15.38
CA ASP A 270 -22.89 -12.88 16.60
C ASP A 270 -21.73 -11.89 16.32
N ASP A 271 -20.86 -12.16 15.34
CA ASP A 271 -19.74 -11.27 15.01
C ASP A 271 -20.23 -9.96 14.35
N ILE A 272 -21.24 -10.06 13.48
CA ILE A 272 -21.87 -8.89 12.82
C ILE A 272 -22.54 -8.00 13.86
N ALA A 273 -23.31 -8.59 14.78
CA ALA A 273 -24.02 -7.83 15.81
C ALA A 273 -23.06 -7.07 16.73
N VAL A 274 -21.92 -7.66 17.09
CA VAL A 274 -20.89 -7.00 17.91
C VAL A 274 -20.30 -5.78 17.18
N GLN A 275 -20.00 -5.90 15.90
CA GLN A 275 -19.42 -4.79 15.12
C GLN A 275 -20.41 -3.66 14.90
N LEU A 276 -21.65 -3.98 14.54
CA LEU A 276 -22.71 -2.97 14.42
C LEU A 276 -22.96 -2.27 15.77
N LYS A 277 -22.87 -2.99 16.89
CA LYS A 277 -22.93 -2.41 18.23
C LYS A 277 -21.73 -1.50 18.51
N ALA A 278 -20.53 -1.84 18.05
CA ALA A 278 -19.34 -0.98 18.19
C ALA A 278 -19.49 0.32 17.37
N LEU A 279 -19.95 0.25 16.12
CA LEU A 279 -20.23 1.44 15.30
C LEU A 279 -21.27 2.33 16.00
N LYS A 280 -22.36 1.72 16.51
CA LYS A 280 -23.40 2.43 17.25
C LYS A 280 -22.89 3.02 18.57
N HIS A 281 -21.94 2.38 19.23
CA HIS A 281 -21.34 2.94 20.44
C HIS A 281 -20.57 4.23 20.15
N ILE A 282 -19.90 4.30 19.00
CA ILE A 282 -19.06 5.44 18.61
C ILE A 282 -19.90 6.62 18.13
N TRP A 283 -20.84 6.38 17.21
CA TRP A 283 -21.62 7.47 16.60
C TRP A 283 -23.03 7.66 17.19
N GLY A 284 -23.51 6.73 18.00
CA GLY A 284 -24.80 6.83 18.68
C GLY A 284 -25.95 6.96 17.69
N ASP A 285 -26.81 7.95 17.94
CA ASP A 285 -27.99 8.25 17.10
C ASP A 285 -27.64 8.95 15.78
N ARG A 286 -26.36 9.31 15.56
CA ARG A 286 -25.88 9.89 14.30
C ARG A 286 -25.63 8.84 13.23
N LEU A 287 -25.53 7.56 13.60
CA LEU A 287 -25.25 6.46 12.68
C LEU A 287 -26.51 6.08 11.88
N VAL A 288 -26.36 6.04 10.56
CA VAL A 288 -27.36 5.63 9.57
C VAL A 288 -26.88 4.44 8.77
#